data_AF-D8LRB3-F1
#
_entry.id   AF-D8LRB3-F1
#
_cell.length_a   1.000
_cell.length_b   1.000
_cell.length_c   1.000
_cell.angle_alpha   90.00
_cell.angle_beta   90.00
_cell.angle_gamma   90.00
#
_symmetry.space_group_name_H-M   'P 1'
#
loop_
_entity.id
_entity.type
_entity.pdbx_description
1 polymer ?
#
loop_
_entity_poly.entity_id
_entity_poly.type
_entity_poly.pdbx_seq_one_letter_code
_entity_poly.pdbx_strand_id
1 'polypeptide(L)'
;MSRLQTEGHTQSLREVHERLVSFVQCHTQLASSTIGLADSILDFYSPEDAGFAPAVAFQTVAAEGVSGLLCAQLQALVQTTLRPLARFTAELGEMDTLSKACQRKRESEHHYAKKVNELNGKLEAERREDKRAVLQEKAARNIRKLAAARTVRKQASEELSRLVVISHQSSHDCLDPVFASICQFQEASYRYAPCPDETTYG
;
A
#
# COMPACT_ATOMS: atom_id res chain seq x y z
N MET A 1 -1.52 19.52 6.08
CA MET A 1 -1.31 18.81 4.80
C MET A 1 -2.54 18.94 3.94
N SER A 2 -2.40 19.29 2.67
CA SER A 2 -3.54 19.39 1.74
C SER A 2 -3.94 18.00 1.25
N ARG A 3 -5.22 17.80 0.91
CA ARG A 3 -5.78 16.51 0.44
C ARG A 3 -5.00 15.93 -0.75
N LEU A 4 -4.50 16.81 -1.61
CA LEU A 4 -3.65 16.50 -2.77
C LEU A 4 -2.30 15.89 -2.39
N GLN A 5 -1.72 16.28 -1.26
CA GLN A 5 -0.44 15.71 -0.79
C GLN A 5 -0.64 14.26 -0.32
N THR A 6 -1.70 13.97 0.43
CA THR A 6 -2.02 12.62 0.91
C THR A 6 -2.39 11.65 -0.21
N GLU A 7 -3.13 12.10 -1.22
CA GLU A 7 -3.46 11.28 -2.40
C GLU A 7 -2.20 10.98 -3.21
N GLY A 8 -1.33 11.97 -3.42
CA GLY A 8 -0.05 11.78 -4.11
C GLY A 8 0.86 10.77 -3.39
N HIS A 9 1.00 10.88 -2.07
CA HIS A 9 1.85 9.97 -1.30
C HIS A 9 1.34 8.53 -1.31
N THR A 10 0.02 8.32 -1.21
CA THR A 10 -0.58 6.98 -1.24
C THR A 10 -0.40 6.34 -2.62
N GLN A 11 -0.55 7.13 -3.68
CA GLN A 11 -0.31 6.68 -5.05
C GLN A 11 1.16 6.29 -5.27
N SER A 12 2.11 7.12 -4.82
CA SER A 12 3.54 6.79 -4.91
C SER A 12 3.89 5.51 -4.16
N LEU A 13 3.32 5.26 -2.98
CA LEU A 13 3.56 4.02 -2.23
C LEU A 13 3.01 2.78 -2.96
N ARG A 14 1.86 2.89 -3.61
CA ARG A 14 1.33 1.80 -4.46
C ARG A 14 2.23 1.54 -5.66
N GLU A 15 2.72 2.59 -6.32
CA GLU A 15 3.65 2.45 -7.44
C GLU A 15 4.96 1.79 -7.01
N VAL A 16 5.50 2.13 -5.84
CA VAL A 16 6.67 1.46 -5.26
C VAL A 16 6.37 -0.02 -5.01
N HIS A 17 5.23 -0.33 -4.40
CA HIS A 17 4.81 -1.71 -4.15
C HIS A 17 4.69 -2.50 -5.47
N GLU A 18 4.01 -1.96 -6.48
CA GLU A 18 3.85 -2.60 -7.79
C GLU A 18 5.19 -2.84 -8.48
N ARG A 19 6.10 -1.87 -8.43
CA ARG A 19 7.46 -2.01 -8.98
C ARG A 19 8.26 -3.08 -8.25
N LEU A 20 8.16 -3.16 -6.93
CA LEU A 20 8.84 -4.20 -6.14
C LEU A 20 8.27 -5.59 -6.42
N VAL A 21 6.95 -5.70 -6.60
CA VAL A 21 6.31 -6.97 -7.01
C VAL A 21 6.83 -7.40 -8.38
N SER A 22 6.83 -6.49 -9.36
CA SER A 22 7.36 -6.75 -10.70
C SER A 22 8.83 -7.15 -10.65
N PHE A 23 9.65 -6.45 -9.85
CA PHE A 23 11.05 -6.77 -9.64
C PHE A 23 11.26 -8.20 -9.13
N VAL A 24 10.51 -8.59 -8.09
CA VAL A 24 10.58 -9.96 -7.53
C VAL A 24 10.18 -10.99 -8.58
N GLN A 25 9.10 -10.75 -9.33
CA GLN A 25 8.65 -11.66 -10.38
C GLN A 25 9.70 -11.85 -11.47
N CYS A 26 10.32 -10.77 -11.94
CA CYS A 26 11.40 -10.83 -12.93
C CYS A 26 12.60 -11.63 -12.42
N HIS A 27 13.01 -11.44 -11.16
CA HIS A 27 14.14 -12.17 -10.60
C HIS A 27 13.82 -13.64 -10.32
N THR A 28 12.60 -13.96 -9.91
CA THR A 28 12.14 -15.36 -9.81
C THR A 28 12.19 -16.04 -11.18
N GLN A 29 11.71 -15.36 -12.22
CA GLN A 29 11.76 -15.89 -13.58
C GLN A 29 13.21 -16.07 -14.06
N LEU A 30 14.10 -15.12 -13.79
CA LEU A 30 15.53 -15.23 -14.08
C LEU A 30 16.15 -16.44 -13.37
N ALA A 31 15.84 -16.66 -12.09
CA ALA A 31 16.33 -17.80 -11.32
C ALA A 31 15.86 -19.13 -11.95
N SER A 32 14.58 -19.23 -12.31
CA SER A 32 14.01 -20.42 -12.98
C SER A 32 14.60 -20.65 -14.36
N SER A 33 14.79 -19.60 -15.17
CA SER A 33 15.43 -19.70 -16.48
C SER A 33 16.90 -20.11 -16.38
N THR A 34 17.62 -19.63 -15.35
CA THR A 34 19.02 -20.03 -15.10
C THR A 34 19.12 -21.52 -14.78
N ILE A 35 18.22 -22.05 -13.94
CA ILE A 35 18.13 -23.50 -13.69
C ILE A 35 17.83 -24.23 -15.00
N GLY A 36 16.80 -23.81 -15.75
CA GLY A 36 16.42 -24.49 -16.99
C GLY A 36 17.55 -24.53 -18.03
N LEU A 37 18.32 -23.44 -18.14
CA LEU A 37 19.52 -23.40 -18.99
C LEU A 37 20.57 -24.39 -18.49
N ALA A 38 20.85 -24.38 -17.18
CA ALA A 38 21.86 -25.25 -16.58
C ALA A 38 21.47 -26.74 -16.64
N ASP A 39 20.19 -27.07 -16.57
CA ASP A 39 19.69 -28.43 -16.79
C ASP A 39 19.86 -28.86 -18.24
N SER A 40 19.54 -27.97 -19.18
CA SER A 40 19.66 -28.27 -20.62
C SER A 40 21.10 -28.40 -21.11
N ILE A 41 22.09 -27.87 -20.37
CA ILE A 41 23.48 -27.88 -20.82
C ILE A 41 24.06 -29.30 -20.87
N LEU A 42 23.59 -30.19 -19.99
CA LEU A 42 24.03 -31.59 -19.94
C LEU A 42 23.45 -32.42 -21.09
N ASP A 43 22.38 -31.98 -21.74
CA ASP A 43 21.82 -32.67 -22.91
C ASP A 43 22.77 -32.61 -24.12
N PHE A 44 23.75 -31.71 -24.10
CA PHE A 44 24.72 -31.51 -25.19
C PHE A 44 26.06 -32.21 -24.96
N TYR A 45 26.33 -32.75 -23.77
CA TYR A 45 27.60 -33.40 -23.43
C TYR A 45 27.39 -34.87 -23.08
N SER A 46 28.15 -35.74 -23.72
CA SER A 46 28.32 -37.14 -23.30
C SER A 46 29.25 -37.20 -22.08
N PRO A 47 29.11 -38.19 -21.18
CA PRO A 47 30.03 -38.39 -20.05
C PRO A 47 31.51 -38.52 -20.44
N GLU A 48 31.79 -38.86 -21.70
CA GLU A 48 33.14 -39.00 -22.25
C GLU A 48 33.75 -37.66 -22.72
N ASP A 49 32.93 -36.61 -22.88
CA ASP A 49 33.38 -35.31 -23.36
C ASP A 49 34.18 -34.57 -22.28
N ALA A 50 35.29 -33.93 -22.68
CA ALA A 50 36.09 -33.11 -21.77
C ALA A 50 35.30 -31.94 -21.13
N GLY A 51 34.20 -31.52 -21.76
CA GLY A 51 33.29 -30.48 -21.27
C GLY A 51 32.23 -30.97 -20.27
N PHE A 52 32.08 -32.27 -20.07
CA PHE A 52 31.02 -32.83 -19.22
C PHE A 52 31.18 -32.45 -17.74
N ALA A 53 32.37 -32.64 -17.16
CA ALA A 53 32.61 -32.30 -15.76
C ALA A 53 32.42 -30.79 -15.46
N PRO A 54 32.91 -29.86 -16.31
CA PRO A 54 32.56 -28.43 -16.20
C PRO A 54 31.06 -28.14 -16.32
N ALA A 55 30.34 -28.84 -17.21
CA ALA A 55 28.89 -28.69 -17.38
C ALA A 55 28.12 -29.14 -16.13
N VAL A 56 28.51 -30.26 -15.51
CA VAL A 56 27.96 -30.72 -14.22
C VAL A 56 28.24 -29.70 -13.11
N ALA A 57 29.47 -29.19 -13.03
CA ALA A 57 29.82 -28.18 -12.04
C ALA A 57 29.00 -26.89 -12.21
N PHE A 58 28.78 -26.46 -13.45
CA PHE A 58 27.90 -25.32 -13.75
C PHE A 58 26.45 -25.57 -13.32
N GLN A 59 25.91 -26.76 -13.59
CA GLN A 59 24.56 -27.15 -13.15
C GLN A 59 24.44 -27.11 -11.62
N THR A 60 25.40 -27.68 -10.89
CA THR A 60 25.40 -27.66 -9.42
C THR A 60 25.47 -26.23 -8.89
N VAL A 61 26.34 -25.38 -9.45
CA VAL A 61 26.46 -23.97 -9.05
C VAL A 61 25.21 -23.17 -9.38
N ALA A 62 24.56 -23.42 -10.52
CA ALA A 62 23.33 -22.76 -10.91
C ALA A 62 22.15 -23.14 -9.98
N ALA A 63 22.04 -24.42 -9.62
CA ALA A 63 20.99 -24.92 -8.75
C ALA A 63 21.18 -24.51 -7.28
N GLU A 64 22.37 -24.74 -6.72
CA GLU A 64 22.62 -24.57 -5.28
C GLU A 64 23.15 -23.17 -4.93
N GLY A 65 23.99 -22.59 -5.80
CA GLY A 65 24.64 -21.31 -5.56
C GLY A 65 23.77 -20.13 -5.99
N VAL A 66 23.52 -20.01 -7.30
CA VAL A 66 22.88 -18.81 -7.87
C VAL A 66 21.39 -18.82 -7.59
N SER A 67 20.69 -19.91 -7.94
CA SER A 67 19.24 -19.97 -7.79
C SER A 67 18.81 -20.13 -6.33
N GLY A 68 19.49 -20.97 -5.55
CA GLY A 68 19.20 -21.15 -4.12
C GLY A 68 19.34 -19.86 -3.31
N LEU A 69 20.47 -19.15 -3.46
CA LEU A 69 20.72 -17.89 -2.77
C LEU A 69 19.75 -16.78 -3.25
N LEU A 70 19.54 -16.65 -4.56
CA LEU A 70 18.63 -15.66 -5.12
C LEU A 70 17.18 -15.92 -4.65
N CYS A 71 16.72 -17.17 -4.63
CA CYS A 71 15.40 -17.51 -4.11
C CYS A 71 15.25 -17.15 -2.63
N ALA A 72 16.26 -17.45 -1.80
CA ALA A 72 16.24 -17.09 -0.38
C ALA A 72 16.21 -15.56 -0.16
N GLN A 73 16.97 -14.81 -0.96
CA GLN A 73 16.98 -13.34 -0.92
C GLN A 73 15.64 -12.75 -1.38
N LEU A 74 15.03 -13.29 -2.45
CA LEU A 74 13.71 -12.87 -2.92
C LEU A 74 12.62 -13.20 -1.89
N GLN A 75 12.70 -14.37 -1.25
CA GLN A 75 11.78 -14.72 -0.18
C GLN A 75 11.93 -13.77 1.01
N ALA A 76 13.17 -13.42 1.40
CA ALA A 76 13.41 -12.42 2.43
C ALA A 76 12.78 -11.07 2.05
N LEU A 77 13.03 -10.57 0.83
CA LEU A 77 12.45 -9.33 0.32
C LEU A 77 10.90 -9.36 0.34
N VAL A 78 10.29 -10.48 -0.01
CA VAL A 78 8.83 -10.64 0.09
C VAL A 78 8.34 -10.51 1.54
N GLN A 79 9.02 -11.15 2.49
CA GLN A 79 8.60 -11.16 3.90
C GLN A 79 8.85 -9.84 4.62
N THR A 80 10.02 -9.24 4.42
CA THR A 80 10.47 -8.05 5.15
C THR A 80 10.01 -6.76 4.50
N THR A 81 9.67 -6.79 3.20
CA THR A 81 9.41 -5.58 2.42
C THR A 81 8.00 -5.58 1.83
N LEU A 82 7.70 -6.55 0.95
CA LEU A 82 6.43 -6.54 0.21
C LEU A 82 5.22 -6.74 1.12
N ARG A 83 5.25 -7.72 2.03
CA ARG A 83 4.11 -7.98 2.94
C ARG A 83 3.80 -6.78 3.86
N PRO A 84 4.78 -6.17 4.56
CA PRO A 84 4.54 -4.96 5.34
C PRO A 84 4.00 -3.80 4.51
N LEU A 85 4.57 -3.56 3.32
CA LEU A 85 4.15 -2.49 2.44
C LEU A 85 2.71 -2.72 1.91
N ALA A 86 2.37 -3.95 1.53
CA ALA A 86 1.02 -4.33 1.12
C ALA A 86 -0.01 -4.06 2.24
N ARG A 87 0.30 -4.50 3.47
CA ARG A 87 -0.56 -4.24 4.63
C ARG A 87 -0.74 -2.74 4.88
N PHE A 88 0.35 -1.98 4.87
CA PHE A 88 0.30 -0.54 5.08
C PHE A 88 -0.52 0.19 4.00
N THR A 89 -0.35 -0.18 2.72
CA THR A 89 -1.16 0.41 1.64
C THR A 89 -2.64 0.07 1.74
N ALA A 90 -3.00 -1.12 2.27
CA ALA A 90 -4.39 -1.48 2.54
C ALA A 90 -4.98 -0.62 3.68
N GLU A 91 -4.25 -0.45 4.78
CA GLU A 91 -4.64 0.41 5.91
C GLU A 91 -4.88 1.87 5.45
N LEU A 92 -4.04 2.40 4.55
CA LEU A 92 -4.26 3.72 3.93
C LEU A 92 -5.56 3.78 3.09
N GLY A 93 -5.90 2.69 2.39
CA GLY A 93 -7.16 2.58 1.62
C GLY A 93 -8.41 2.59 2.51
N GLU A 94 -8.35 1.94 3.67
CA GLU A 94 -9.42 1.99 4.67
C GLU A 94 -9.59 3.41 5.24
N MET A 95 -8.49 4.11 5.51
CA MET A 95 -8.51 5.50 5.96
C MET A 95 -9.13 6.45 4.93
N ASP A 96 -8.83 6.28 3.65
CA ASP A 96 -9.46 7.08 2.58
C ASP A 96 -10.99 6.85 2.54
N THR A 97 -11.42 5.59 2.70
CA THR A 97 -12.84 5.25 2.78
C THR A 97 -13.52 5.91 3.97
N LEU A 98 -12.89 5.89 5.15
CA LEU A 98 -13.37 6.55 6.36
C LEU A 98 -13.38 8.08 6.22
N SER A 99 -12.37 8.66 5.59
CA SER A 99 -12.29 10.10 5.29
C SER A 99 -13.45 10.54 4.40
N LYS A 100 -13.74 9.79 3.33
CA LYS A 100 -14.90 10.02 2.46
C LYS A 100 -16.22 9.88 3.23
N ALA A 101 -16.33 8.88 4.10
CA ALA A 101 -17.51 8.71 4.95
C ALA A 101 -17.69 9.91 5.90
N CYS A 102 -16.63 10.35 6.58
CA CYS A 102 -16.64 11.52 7.47
C CYS A 102 -17.06 12.80 6.73
N GLN A 103 -16.57 12.99 5.50
CA GLN A 103 -16.98 14.11 4.64
C GLN A 103 -18.49 14.07 4.34
N ARG A 104 -19.05 12.91 3.97
CA ARG A 104 -20.50 12.76 3.76
C ARG A 104 -21.30 13.05 5.04
N LYS A 105 -20.81 12.65 6.21
CA LYS A 105 -21.45 12.98 7.51
C LYS A 105 -21.42 14.48 7.78
N ARG A 106 -20.32 15.16 7.46
CA ARG A 106 -20.20 16.63 7.57
C ARG A 106 -21.17 17.35 6.65
N GLU A 107 -21.32 16.89 5.41
CA GLU A 107 -22.31 17.42 4.46
C GLU A 107 -23.75 17.23 4.97
N SER A 108 -24.04 16.07 5.56
CA SER A 108 -25.35 15.81 6.19
C SER A 108 -25.63 16.74 7.37
N GLU A 109 -24.65 16.96 8.26
CA GLU A 109 -24.79 17.95 9.34
C GLU A 109 -25.05 19.35 8.77
N HIS A 110 -24.26 19.78 7.79
CA HIS A 110 -24.42 21.09 7.17
C HIS A 110 -25.80 21.26 6.52
N HIS A 111 -26.30 20.24 5.83
CA HIS A 111 -27.64 20.23 5.26
C HIS A 111 -28.72 20.45 6.34
N TYR A 112 -28.67 19.72 7.45
CA TYR A 112 -29.66 19.90 8.52
C TYR A 112 -29.51 21.24 9.24
N ALA A 113 -28.29 21.75 9.42
CA ALA A 113 -28.05 23.06 10.00
C ALA A 113 -28.68 24.17 9.14
N LYS A 114 -28.46 24.12 7.82
CA LYS A 114 -29.09 25.04 6.87
C LYS A 114 -30.62 24.96 6.94
N LYS A 115 -31.18 23.75 6.96
CA LYS A 115 -32.64 23.53 7.01
C LYS A 115 -33.28 24.01 8.31
N VAL A 116 -32.59 23.88 9.45
CA VAL A 116 -33.04 24.45 10.73
C VAL A 116 -33.05 25.98 10.65
N ASN A 117 -31.98 26.59 10.12
CA ASN A 117 -31.93 28.05 9.97
C ASN A 117 -33.04 28.58 9.05
N GLU A 118 -33.29 27.91 7.92
CA GLU A 118 -34.39 28.25 7.00
C GLU A 118 -35.77 28.13 7.67
N LEU A 119 -35.99 27.08 8.46
CA LEU A 119 -37.26 26.88 9.18
C LEU A 119 -37.46 27.91 10.29
N ASN A 120 -36.39 28.27 11.01
CA ASN A 120 -36.45 29.31 12.04
C ASN A 120 -36.79 30.68 11.42
N GLY A 121 -36.15 31.05 10.29
CA GLY A 121 -36.48 32.29 9.59
C GLY A 121 -37.93 32.32 9.07
N LYS A 122 -38.45 31.19 8.59
CA LYS A 122 -39.88 31.08 8.21
C LYS A 122 -40.81 31.18 9.41
N LEU A 123 -40.40 30.64 10.55
CA LEU A 123 -41.19 30.69 11.78
C LEU A 123 -41.33 32.11 12.33
N GLU A 124 -40.26 32.91 12.24
CA GLU A 124 -40.26 34.31 12.64
C GLU A 124 -41.17 35.17 11.74
N ALA A 125 -41.24 34.83 10.45
CA ALA A 125 -42.06 35.56 9.47
C ALA A 125 -43.55 35.13 9.46
N GLU A 126 -43.91 33.97 10.03
CA GLU A 126 -45.26 33.42 9.96
C GLU A 126 -46.16 33.98 11.07
N ARG A 127 -47.29 34.56 10.67
CA ARG A 127 -48.27 35.18 11.59
C ARG A 127 -49.49 34.31 11.86
N ARG A 128 -49.75 33.31 11.00
CA ARG A 128 -50.89 32.39 11.18
C ARG A 128 -50.55 31.27 12.14
N GLU A 129 -51.33 31.12 13.20
CA GLU A 129 -51.08 30.19 14.29
C GLU A 129 -51.04 28.71 13.83
N ASP A 130 -51.98 28.29 12.98
CA ASP A 130 -52.01 26.92 12.42
C ASP A 130 -50.75 26.59 11.63
N LYS A 131 -50.27 27.53 10.80
CA LYS A 131 -49.04 27.35 10.01
C LYS A 131 -47.81 27.37 10.88
N ARG A 132 -47.81 28.20 11.93
CA ARG A 132 -46.73 28.31 12.91
C ARG A 132 -46.56 27.00 13.67
N ALA A 133 -47.64 26.35 14.09
CA ALA A 133 -47.60 25.04 14.75
C ALA A 133 -46.95 23.97 13.86
N VAL A 134 -47.34 23.90 12.57
CA VAL A 134 -46.74 22.97 11.60
C VAL A 134 -45.24 23.25 11.37
N LEU A 135 -44.85 24.52 11.30
CA LEU A 135 -43.45 24.92 11.15
C LEU A 135 -42.62 24.60 12.40
N GLN A 136 -43.17 24.80 13.60
CA GLN A 136 -42.52 24.43 14.87
C GLN A 136 -42.25 22.93 14.93
N GLU A 137 -43.23 22.11 14.56
CA GLU A 137 -43.06 20.66 14.56
C GLU A 137 -41.96 20.23 13.56
N LYS A 138 -41.98 20.81 12.34
CA LYS A 138 -40.92 20.57 11.35
C LYS A 138 -39.55 21.02 11.84
N ALA A 139 -39.44 22.17 12.50
CA ALA A 139 -38.20 22.67 13.06
C ALA A 139 -37.68 21.72 14.15
N ALA A 140 -38.53 21.31 15.09
CA ALA A 140 -38.18 20.38 16.16
C ALA A 140 -37.67 19.03 15.61
N ARG A 141 -38.34 18.47 14.58
CA ARG A 141 -37.87 17.24 13.91
C ARG A 141 -36.48 17.43 13.26
N ASN A 142 -36.22 18.57 12.62
CA ASN A 142 -34.91 18.82 12.00
C ASN A 142 -33.81 19.13 13.02
N ILE A 143 -34.14 19.74 14.16
CA ILE A 143 -33.20 19.93 15.28
C ILE A 143 -32.74 18.57 15.83
N ARG A 144 -33.66 17.61 16.01
CA ARG A 144 -33.29 16.23 16.43
C ARG A 144 -32.38 15.55 15.40
N LYS A 145 -32.67 15.70 14.10
CA LYS A 145 -31.83 15.17 13.02
C LYS A 145 -30.45 15.82 12.99
N LEU A 146 -30.37 17.13 13.21
CA LEU A 146 -29.10 17.86 13.32
C LEU A 146 -28.27 17.38 14.51
N ALA A 147 -28.89 17.19 15.68
CA ALA A 147 -28.21 16.64 16.85
C ALA A 147 -27.65 15.24 16.59
N ALA A 148 -28.43 14.35 15.97
CA ALA A 148 -27.97 13.03 15.58
C ALA A 148 -26.80 13.09 14.56
N ALA A 149 -26.91 13.96 13.54
CA ALA A 149 -25.85 14.14 12.55
C ALA A 149 -24.54 14.65 13.16
N ARG A 150 -24.63 15.57 14.15
CA ARG A 150 -23.46 16.07 14.91
C ARG A 150 -22.76 14.95 15.67
N THR A 151 -23.52 14.10 16.37
CA THR A 151 -22.95 12.98 17.11
C THR A 151 -22.23 12.01 16.18
N VAL A 152 -22.87 11.63 15.06
CA VAL A 152 -22.27 10.71 14.09
C VAL A 152 -21.04 11.31 13.43
N ARG A 153 -21.05 12.60 13.08
CA ARG A 153 -19.86 13.29 12.54
C ARG A 153 -18.73 13.33 13.57
N LYS A 154 -19.04 13.65 14.83
CA LYS A 154 -18.05 13.71 15.91
C LYS A 154 -17.34 12.36 16.07
N GLN A 155 -18.11 11.26 16.17
CA GLN A 155 -17.56 9.91 16.27
C GLN A 155 -16.68 9.56 15.06
N ALA A 156 -17.14 9.83 13.84
CA ALA A 156 -16.36 9.59 12.63
C ALA A 156 -15.06 10.42 12.58
N SER A 157 -15.11 11.66 13.07
CA SER A 157 -13.96 12.57 13.13
C SER A 157 -12.93 12.12 14.18
N GLU A 158 -13.39 11.63 15.33
CA GLU A 158 -12.51 11.09 16.39
C GLU A 158 -11.81 9.82 15.91
N GLU A 159 -12.54 8.90 15.28
CA GLU A 159 -11.95 7.67 14.71
C GLU A 159 -10.94 7.99 13.61
N LEU A 160 -11.27 8.90 12.69
CA LEU A 160 -10.35 9.32 11.64
C LEU A 160 -9.09 9.97 12.22
N SER A 161 -9.23 10.80 13.26
CA SER A 161 -8.09 11.44 13.92
C SER A 161 -7.18 10.41 14.57
N ARG A 162 -7.76 9.39 15.23
CA ARG A 162 -7.01 8.28 15.83
C ARG A 162 -6.21 7.52 14.77
N LEU A 163 -6.84 7.18 13.65
CA LEU A 163 -6.19 6.44 12.56
C LEU A 163 -5.09 7.24 11.87
N VAL A 164 -5.25 8.56 11.71
CA VAL A 164 -4.19 9.42 11.16
C VAL A 164 -2.93 9.38 12.02
N VAL A 165 -3.07 9.43 13.34
CA VAL A 165 -1.92 9.34 14.26
C VAL A 165 -1.25 7.97 14.15
N ILE A 166 -2.04 6.88 14.18
CA ILE A 166 -1.53 5.52 14.05
C ILE A 166 -0.80 5.35 12.71
N SER A 167 -1.39 5.78 11.60
CA SER A 167 -0.80 5.66 10.27
C SER A 167 0.50 6.44 10.13
N HIS A 168 0.60 7.63 10.74
CA HIS A 168 1.85 8.38 10.73
C HIS A 168 2.96 7.62 11.47
N GLN A 169 2.66 7.04 12.63
CA GLN A 169 3.61 6.21 13.37
C GLN A 169 4.00 4.96 12.57
N SER A 170 3.01 4.23 12.06
CA SER A 170 3.21 3.03 11.23
C SER A 170 4.00 3.32 9.95
N SER A 171 3.95 4.56 9.43
CA SER A 171 4.72 4.92 8.23
C SER A 171 6.23 4.86 8.47
N HIS A 172 6.70 5.32 9.64
CA HIS A 172 8.10 5.22 10.01
C HIS A 172 8.50 3.78 10.28
N ASP A 173 7.67 3.07 11.06
CA ASP A 173 7.94 1.68 11.44
C ASP A 173 7.90 0.70 10.25
N CYS A 174 7.21 1.05 9.17
CA CYS A 174 7.11 0.24 7.96
C CYS A 174 8.14 0.63 6.88
N LEU A 175 8.30 1.93 6.60
CA LEU A 175 9.12 2.38 5.46
C LEU A 175 10.62 2.27 5.73
N ASP A 176 11.08 2.55 6.95
CA ASP A 176 12.51 2.50 7.25
C ASP A 176 13.08 1.07 7.10
N PRO A 177 12.43 0.01 7.64
CA PRO A 177 12.87 -1.37 7.40
C PRO A 177 12.76 -1.80 5.93
N VAL A 178 11.72 -1.33 5.23
CA VAL A 178 11.53 -1.59 3.79
C VAL A 178 12.72 -1.06 2.98
N PHE A 179 13.10 0.20 3.17
CA PHE A 179 14.23 0.78 2.47
C PHE A 179 15.56 0.13 2.85
N ALA A 180 15.77 -0.15 4.14
CA ALA A 180 16.96 -0.87 4.60
C ALA A 180 17.07 -2.25 3.95
N SER A 181 15.96 -3.00 3.86
CA SER A 181 15.94 -4.32 3.25
C SER A 181 16.21 -4.28 1.74
N ILE A 182 15.72 -3.25 1.04
CA ILE A 182 16.01 -3.06 -0.39
C ILE A 182 17.51 -2.78 -0.60
N CYS A 183 18.10 -1.90 0.21
CA CYS A 183 19.52 -1.58 0.12
C CYS A 183 20.39 -2.83 0.39
N GLN A 184 20.08 -3.58 1.45
CA GLN A 184 20.78 -4.83 1.78
C GLN A 184 20.65 -5.87 0.66
N PHE A 185 19.47 -5.99 0.04
CA PHE A 185 19.28 -6.86 -1.11
C PHE A 185 20.19 -6.46 -2.26
N GLN A 186 20.22 -5.18 -2.62
CA GLN A 186 21.06 -4.66 -3.71
C GLN A 186 22.56 -4.88 -3.43
N GLU A 187 23.03 -4.53 -2.23
CA GLU A 187 24.41 -4.76 -1.81
C GLU A 187 24.79 -6.24 -1.90
N ALA A 188 23.91 -7.14 -1.45
CA ALA A 188 24.15 -8.57 -1.55
C ALA A 188 24.22 -9.02 -3.02
N SER A 189 23.25 -8.62 -3.86
CA SER A 189 23.24 -9.01 -5.28
C SER A 189 24.50 -8.54 -6.03
N TYR A 190 24.99 -7.31 -5.79
CA TYR A 190 26.22 -6.81 -6.42
C TYR A 190 27.48 -7.53 -5.93
N ARG A 191 27.49 -8.00 -4.68
CA ARG A 191 28.64 -8.74 -4.14
C ARG A 191 28.81 -10.13 -4.78
N TYR A 192 27.72 -10.74 -5.23
CA TYR A 192 27.71 -12.07 -5.85
C TYR A 192 27.70 -12.05 -7.38
N ALA A 193 27.56 -10.88 -8.00
CA ALA A 193 27.78 -10.66 -9.42
C ALA A 193 29.16 -10.01 -9.60
N PRO A 194 30.27 -10.76 -9.59
CA PRO A 194 31.56 -10.17 -9.93
C PRO A 194 31.45 -9.57 -11.33
N CYS A 195 31.71 -8.27 -11.45
CA CYS A 195 32.10 -7.71 -12.74
C CYS A 195 33.33 -8.52 -13.19
N PRO A 196 33.33 -9.12 -14.39
CA PRO A 196 34.54 -9.72 -14.90
C PRO A 196 35.57 -8.60 -15.00
N ASP A 197 36.59 -8.63 -14.15
CA ASP A 197 37.75 -7.77 -14.31
C ASP A 197 38.34 -8.06 -15.70
N GLU A 198 38.61 -7.01 -16.47
CA GLU A 198 39.16 -7.07 -17.84
C GLU A 198 40.47 -7.89 -17.93
N THR A 199 41.08 -8.23 -16.79
CA THR A 199 42.29 -9.05 -16.69
C THR A 199 42.06 -10.56 -16.78
N THR A 200 40.82 -11.04 -16.81
CA THR A 200 40.51 -12.49 -16.76
C THR A 200 40.49 -13.17 -18.15
N TYR A 201 40.64 -12.40 -19.23
CA TYR A 201 40.77 -12.89 -20.61
C TYR A 201 42.15 -12.58 -21.21
N GLY A 202 43.21 -12.76 -20.41
CA GLY A 202 44.61 -12.69 -20.84
C GLY A 202 45.19 -14.08 -21.12
#